data_AF-A0A7S3RSL2-F1
#
_entry.id   AF-A0A7S3RSL2-F1
#
_cell.length_a   1.000
_cell.length_b   1.000
_cell.length_c   1.000
_cell.angle_alpha   90.00
_cell.angle_beta   90.00
_cell.angle_gamma   90.00
#
_symmetry.space_group_name_H-M   'P 1'
#
loop_
_entity.id
_entity.type
_entity.pdbx_description
1 polymer ?
#
loop_
_entity_poly.entity_id
_entity_poly.type
_entity_poly.pdbx_seq_one_letter_code
_entity_poly.pdbx_strand_id
1 'polypeptide(L)'
;DKYTGQPLHNAVVWLDLRTTELAKELAKEGGQDRFRHVTGLPISTYFSAVKLLWLMRNDPAVAGAIREGRAMFGTIDTWLLWKMSGGHSAGGVHATDVTNASRTMLMDLKSCEWHEQTCKELGIPPEILPEIRSCSEVFG
;
A
#
# COMPACT_ATOMS: atom_id res chain seq x y z
N ASP A 1 -1.80 -10.60 -7.91
CA ASP A 1 -2.25 -10.38 -9.29
C ASP A 1 -3.76 -10.53 -9.35
N LYS A 2 -4.47 -9.55 -9.89
CA LYS A 2 -5.95 -9.53 -9.91
C LYS A 2 -6.59 -10.58 -10.82
N TYR A 3 -5.85 -11.09 -11.80
CA TYR A 3 -6.30 -12.09 -12.76
C TYR A 3 -5.92 -13.53 -12.40
N THR A 4 -4.94 -13.74 -11.53
CA THR A 4 -4.56 -15.12 -11.10
C THR A 4 -4.84 -15.37 -9.63
N GLY A 5 -4.97 -14.31 -8.85
CA GLY A 5 -5.06 -14.37 -7.38
C GLY A 5 -3.81 -14.86 -6.68
N GLN A 6 -2.70 -15.03 -7.41
CA GLN A 6 -1.41 -15.39 -6.85
C GLN A 6 -0.69 -14.14 -6.33
N PRO A 7 0.04 -14.25 -5.21
CA PRO A 7 0.91 -13.18 -4.75
C PRO A 7 2.05 -12.97 -5.74
N LEU A 8 2.39 -11.71 -6.01
CA LEU A 8 3.53 -11.36 -6.88
C LEU A 8 4.87 -11.49 -6.13
N HIS A 9 4.83 -11.37 -4.81
CA HIS A 9 5.98 -11.48 -3.91
C HIS A 9 5.49 -11.89 -2.51
N ASN A 10 6.40 -12.39 -1.68
CA ASN A 10 6.13 -12.64 -0.26
C ASN A 10 5.75 -11.35 0.48
N ALA A 11 4.91 -11.46 1.51
CA ALA A 11 4.58 -10.33 2.37
C ALA A 11 5.85 -9.79 3.06
N VAL A 12 6.11 -8.49 2.90
CA VAL A 12 7.23 -7.82 3.57
C VAL A 12 6.74 -7.36 4.94
N VAL A 13 7.17 -8.07 5.98
CA VAL A 13 6.69 -7.86 7.36
C VAL A 13 7.14 -6.50 7.90
N TRP A 14 6.38 -5.95 8.84
CA TRP A 14 6.61 -4.63 9.40
C TRP A 14 7.98 -4.44 10.08
N LEU A 15 8.58 -5.50 10.64
CA LEU A 15 9.94 -5.52 11.18
C LEU A 15 11.06 -5.55 10.13
N ASP A 16 10.72 -5.73 8.86
CA ASP A 16 11.71 -5.84 7.79
C ASP A 16 12.46 -4.52 7.58
N LEU A 17 13.80 -4.60 7.57
CA LEU A 17 14.70 -3.46 7.47
C LEU A 17 15.32 -3.30 6.06
N ARG A 18 14.91 -4.08 5.05
CA ARG A 18 15.47 -4.02 3.68
C ARG A 18 15.36 -2.63 3.05
N THR A 19 14.40 -1.84 3.52
CA THR A 19 14.11 -0.50 3.02
C THR A 19 14.88 0.61 3.72
N THR A 20 15.87 0.29 4.56
CA THR A 20 16.64 1.28 5.34
C THR A 20 17.28 2.35 4.45
N GLU A 21 17.98 1.95 3.39
CA GLU A 21 18.62 2.90 2.48
C GLU A 21 17.61 3.70 1.67
N LEU A 22 16.49 3.08 1.28
CA LEU A 22 15.39 3.76 0.61
C LEU A 22 14.71 4.81 1.51
N ALA A 23 14.52 4.51 2.79
CA ALA A 23 13.97 5.46 3.75
C ALA A 23 14.91 6.66 3.94
N LYS A 24 16.23 6.44 4.01
CA LYS A 24 17.22 7.52 4.04
C LYS A 24 17.21 8.35 2.76
N GLU A 25 17.10 7.71 1.59
CA GLU A 25 16.99 8.40 0.30
C GLU A 25 15.78 9.32 0.26
N LEU A 26 14.60 8.81 0.61
CA LEU A 26 13.36 9.59 0.64
C LEU A 26 13.42 10.77 1.61
N ALA A 27 14.12 10.62 2.74
CA ALA A 27 14.26 11.66 3.74
C ALA A 27 15.25 12.79 3.34
N LYS A 28 16.08 12.61 2.30
CA LYS A 28 17.03 13.65 1.85
C LYS A 28 16.31 14.92 1.38
N GLU A 29 15.15 14.75 0.77
CA GLU A 29 14.32 15.84 0.27
C GLU A 29 13.15 16.05 1.23
N GLY A 30 13.07 17.22 1.88
CA GLY A 30 11.99 17.57 2.81
C GLY A 30 12.01 16.86 4.18
N GLY A 31 13.00 16.02 4.46
CA GLY A 31 13.24 15.44 5.78
C GLY A 31 12.39 14.23 6.12
N GLN A 32 12.69 13.60 7.26
CA GLN A 32 12.01 12.38 7.71
C GLN A 32 10.51 12.60 8.01
N ASP A 33 10.11 13.81 8.41
CA ASP A 33 8.73 14.14 8.76
C ASP A 33 7.92 14.76 7.60
N ARG A 34 8.42 14.76 6.36
CA ARG A 34 7.80 15.44 5.20
C ARG A 34 6.31 15.13 5.05
N PHE A 35 5.89 13.88 5.25
CA PHE A 35 4.50 13.44 5.11
C PHE A 35 3.71 13.42 6.42
N ARG A 36 4.34 13.75 7.55
CA ARG A 36 3.76 13.56 8.88
C ARG A 36 2.56 14.46 9.13
N HIS A 37 2.55 15.65 8.54
CA HIS A 37 1.45 16.61 8.67
C HIS A 37 0.13 16.12 8.05
N VAL A 38 0.20 15.19 7.08
CA VAL A 38 -0.97 14.59 6.42
C VAL A 38 -1.25 13.19 6.97
N THR A 39 -0.23 12.35 7.04
CA THR A 39 -0.36 10.91 7.35
C THR A 39 -0.21 10.59 8.83
N GLY A 40 0.29 11.53 9.63
CA GLY A 40 0.68 11.30 11.03
C GLY A 40 1.98 10.50 11.19
N LEU A 41 2.61 10.05 10.10
CA LEU A 41 3.75 9.13 10.13
C LEU A 41 5.03 9.76 9.57
N PRO A 42 6.19 9.44 10.18
CA PRO A 42 7.49 9.73 9.58
C PRO A 42 7.81 8.71 8.46
N ILE A 43 8.72 9.09 7.57
CA ILE A 43 9.39 8.15 6.66
C ILE A 43 10.18 7.16 7.51
N SER A 44 9.84 5.88 7.40
CA SER A 44 10.43 4.81 8.19
C SER A 44 10.33 3.48 7.46
N THR A 45 11.25 2.56 7.75
CA THR A 45 11.18 1.18 7.27
C THR A 45 9.92 0.48 7.74
N TYR A 46 9.27 0.95 8.81
CA TYR A 46 8.12 0.30 9.42
C TYR A 46 6.87 0.27 8.52
N PHE A 47 6.60 1.35 7.77
CA PHE A 47 5.32 1.56 7.07
C PHE A 47 5.28 1.00 5.65
N SER A 48 4.06 0.73 5.17
CA SER A 48 3.83 -0.03 3.93
C SER A 48 4.29 0.69 2.67
N ALA A 49 4.17 2.01 2.59
CA ALA A 49 4.55 2.79 1.41
C ALA A 49 6.01 2.55 0.99
N VAL A 50 6.94 2.55 1.96
CA VAL A 50 8.37 2.36 1.66
C VAL A 50 8.64 0.92 1.19
N LYS A 51 7.90 -0.06 1.72
CA LYS A 51 7.97 -1.46 1.28
C LYS A 51 7.43 -1.65 -0.14
N LEU A 52 6.29 -1.01 -0.44
CA LEU A 52 5.70 -1.03 -1.77
C LEU A 52 6.66 -0.41 -2.78
N LEU A 53 7.22 0.77 -2.48
CA LEU A 53 8.21 1.42 -3.35
C LEU A 53 9.45 0.55 -3.57
N TRP A 54 9.92 -0.14 -2.54
CA TRP A 54 11.04 -1.07 -2.67
C TRP A 54 10.70 -2.21 -3.64
N LEU A 55 9.52 -2.82 -3.53
CA LEU A 55 9.06 -3.88 -4.44
C LEU A 55 8.94 -3.36 -5.88
N MET A 56 8.38 -2.17 -6.07
CA MET A 56 8.26 -1.53 -7.39
C MET A 56 9.63 -1.33 -8.07
N ARG A 57 10.68 -1.05 -7.30
CA ARG A 57 12.04 -0.79 -7.81
C ARG A 57 12.88 -2.06 -7.98
N ASN A 58 12.65 -3.08 -7.15
CA ASN A 58 13.57 -4.22 -7.03
C ASN A 58 12.99 -5.57 -7.48
N ASP A 59 11.66 -5.69 -7.61
CA ASP A 59 11.01 -6.92 -8.05
C ASP A 59 10.44 -6.76 -9.47
N PRO A 60 11.05 -7.40 -10.49
CA PRO A 60 10.57 -7.34 -11.86
C PRO A 60 9.14 -7.85 -12.06
N ALA A 61 8.70 -8.82 -11.25
CA ALA A 61 7.34 -9.37 -11.33
C ALA A 61 6.32 -8.33 -10.85
N VAL A 62 6.63 -7.63 -9.75
CA VAL A 62 5.80 -6.52 -9.23
C VAL A 62 5.79 -5.36 -10.23
N ALA A 63 6.97 -4.93 -10.69
CA ALA A 63 7.08 -3.82 -11.65
C ALA A 63 6.34 -4.11 -12.97
N GLY A 64 6.43 -5.34 -13.48
CA GLY A 64 5.69 -5.78 -14.66
C GLY A 64 4.18 -5.78 -14.45
N ALA A 65 3.71 -6.34 -13.34
CA ALA A 65 2.29 -6.38 -13.03
C ALA A 65 1.67 -4.99 -12.84
N ILE A 66 2.42 -4.01 -12.32
CA ILE A 66 1.95 -2.61 -12.22
C ILE A 66 1.81 -2.00 -13.62
N ARG A 67 2.83 -2.14 -14.49
CA ARG A 67 2.76 -1.62 -15.87
C ARG A 67 1.60 -2.21 -16.66
N GLU A 68 1.26 -3.46 -16.41
CA GLU A 68 0.16 -4.16 -17.08
C GLU A 68 -1.20 -3.96 -16.38
N GLY A 69 -1.26 -3.17 -15.31
CA GLY A 69 -2.49 -2.91 -14.56
C GLY A 69 -3.08 -4.14 -13.87
N ARG A 70 -2.26 -5.17 -13.59
CA ARG A 70 -2.64 -6.43 -12.94
C ARG A 70 -2.34 -6.47 -11.44
N ALA A 71 -1.51 -5.55 -10.96
CA ALA A 71 -1.13 -5.48 -9.56
C ALA A 71 -2.29 -5.01 -8.68
N MET A 72 -2.32 -5.55 -7.46
CA MET A 72 -3.15 -5.08 -6.36
C MET A 72 -2.26 -5.02 -5.14
N PHE A 73 -2.38 -3.95 -4.37
CA PHE A 73 -1.73 -3.76 -3.08
C PHE A 73 -2.77 -3.98 -1.96
N GLY A 74 -2.30 -4.45 -0.82
CA GLY A 74 -3.14 -4.59 0.36
C GLY A 74 -2.31 -4.88 1.59
N THR A 75 -2.75 -4.37 2.73
CA THR A 75 -2.37 -4.88 4.05
C THR A 75 -3.01 -6.25 4.28
N ILE A 76 -2.73 -6.88 5.43
CA ILE A 76 -3.17 -8.26 5.68
C ILE A 76 -4.70 -8.38 5.70
N ASP A 77 -5.40 -7.38 6.26
CA ASP A 77 -6.86 -7.27 6.23
C ASP A 77 -7.41 -7.27 4.80
N THR A 78 -6.86 -6.45 3.91
CA THR A 78 -7.24 -6.41 2.49
C THR A 78 -7.03 -7.76 1.81
N TRP A 79 -5.89 -8.40 2.06
CA TRP A 79 -5.60 -9.71 1.48
C TRP A 79 -6.61 -10.77 1.94
N LEU A 80 -6.89 -10.83 3.23
CA LEU A 80 -7.84 -11.79 3.79
C LEU A 80 -9.26 -11.53 3.29
N LEU A 81 -9.70 -10.27 3.31
CA LEU A 81 -11.02 -9.87 2.78
C LEU A 81 -11.17 -10.27 1.32
N TRP A 82 -10.17 -9.95 0.49
CA TRP A 82 -10.18 -10.27 -0.93
C TRP A 82 -10.26 -11.79 -1.16
N LYS A 83 -9.49 -12.59 -0.43
CA LYS A 83 -9.51 -14.05 -0.55
C LYS A 83 -10.83 -14.67 -0.08
N MET A 84 -11.38 -14.17 1.03
CA MET A 84 -12.60 -14.71 1.65
C MET A 84 -13.87 -14.32 0.87
N SER A 85 -13.85 -13.19 0.15
CA SER A 85 -14.93 -12.74 -0.73
C SER A 85 -14.85 -13.33 -2.15
N GLY A 86 -14.15 -14.45 -2.33
CA GLY A 86 -14.07 -15.19 -3.59
C GLY A 86 -12.92 -14.80 -4.52
N GLY A 87 -12.11 -13.81 -4.14
CA GLY A 87 -10.87 -13.43 -4.82
C GLY A 87 -11.03 -13.24 -6.32
N HIS A 88 -10.07 -13.74 -7.10
CA HIS A 88 -10.11 -13.58 -8.55
C HIS A 88 -11.36 -14.21 -9.19
N SER A 89 -11.84 -15.33 -8.64
CA SER A 89 -12.95 -16.10 -9.21
C SER A 89 -14.31 -15.40 -9.14
N ALA A 90 -14.51 -14.50 -8.18
CA ALA A 90 -15.80 -13.83 -7.95
C ALA A 90 -15.71 -12.29 -7.92
N GLY A 91 -14.54 -11.72 -8.25
CA GLY A 91 -14.33 -10.28 -8.12
C GLY A 91 -14.30 -9.82 -6.66
N GLY A 92 -13.53 -10.52 -5.83
CA GLY A 92 -13.42 -10.31 -4.40
C GLY A 92 -13.19 -8.85 -4.01
N VAL A 93 -13.75 -8.48 -2.86
CA VAL A 93 -13.75 -7.13 -2.31
C VAL A 93 -12.32 -6.69 -2.03
N HIS A 94 -11.90 -5.60 -2.69
CA HIS A 94 -10.59 -4.99 -2.53
C HIS A 94 -10.71 -3.73 -1.68
N ALA A 95 -10.77 -3.92 -0.36
CA ALA A 95 -10.96 -2.82 0.59
C ALA A 95 -10.04 -2.97 1.82
N THR A 96 -9.88 -1.87 2.56
CA THR A 96 -9.21 -1.79 3.85
C THR A 96 -9.99 -0.83 4.74
N ASP A 97 -9.84 -0.94 6.06
CA ASP A 97 -10.44 0.04 6.97
C ASP A 97 -9.50 1.24 7.22
N VAL A 98 -10.06 2.35 7.70
CA VAL A 98 -9.30 3.56 8.04
C VAL A 98 -8.12 3.31 9.00
N THR A 99 -8.22 2.34 9.92
CA THR A 99 -7.12 2.07 10.86
C THR A 99 -5.95 1.39 10.18
N ASN A 100 -6.15 0.37 9.33
CA ASN A 100 -5.09 -0.24 8.55
C ASN A 100 -4.52 0.73 7.50
N ALA A 101 -5.39 1.47 6.80
CA ALA A 101 -5.00 2.49 5.84
C ALA A 101 -4.09 3.56 6.47
N SER A 102 -4.38 4.00 7.71
CA SER A 102 -3.55 4.98 8.43
C SER A 102 -2.10 4.51 8.65
N ARG A 103 -1.81 3.20 8.59
CA ARG A 103 -0.47 2.64 8.80
C ARG A 103 0.36 2.52 7.53
N THR A 104 -0.21 2.89 6.38
CA THR A 104 0.46 2.78 5.09
C THR A 104 1.42 3.91 4.80
N MET A 105 1.29 5.08 5.46
CA MET A 105 1.92 6.36 5.08
C MET A 105 1.38 6.93 3.75
N LEU A 106 0.18 6.51 3.31
CA LEU A 106 -0.46 6.97 2.07
C LEU A 106 -1.83 7.63 2.29
N MET A 107 -2.45 7.47 3.46
CA MET A 107 -3.77 8.03 3.77
C MET A 107 -3.65 9.43 4.37
N ASP A 108 -4.51 10.35 3.96
CA ASP A 108 -4.75 11.62 4.65
C ASP A 108 -5.64 11.37 5.87
N LEU A 109 -5.16 11.72 7.06
CA LEU A 109 -5.90 11.49 8.32
C LEU A 109 -7.13 12.37 8.49
N LYS A 110 -7.25 13.47 7.73
CA LYS A 110 -8.40 14.37 7.78
C LYS A 110 -9.52 13.91 6.86
N SER A 111 -9.21 13.52 5.62
CA SER A 111 -10.21 13.06 4.65
C SER A 111 -10.50 11.56 4.75
N CYS A 112 -9.59 10.78 5.35
CA CYS A 112 -9.62 9.31 5.32
C CYS A 112 -9.56 8.72 3.91
N GLU A 113 -8.95 9.44 2.97
CA GLU A 113 -8.74 9.01 1.59
C GLU A 113 -7.24 8.86 1.29
N TRP A 114 -6.91 8.19 0.18
CA TRP A 114 -5.53 8.16 -0.30
C TRP A 114 -5.08 9.56 -0.66
N HIS A 115 -3.98 10.02 -0.07
CA HIS A 115 -3.44 11.33 -0.32
C HIS A 115 -2.71 11.36 -1.67
N GLU A 116 -3.40 11.85 -2.71
CA GLU A 116 -2.93 11.85 -4.10
C GLU A 116 -1.51 12.39 -4.26
N GLN A 117 -1.18 13.49 -3.57
CA GLN A 117 0.13 14.11 -3.65
C GLN A 117 1.23 13.19 -3.09
N THR A 118 0.98 12.49 -1.98
CA THR A 118 1.94 11.51 -1.44
C THR A 118 2.11 10.32 -2.36
N CYS A 119 1.02 9.79 -2.91
CA CYS A 119 1.06 8.72 -3.91
C CYS A 119 1.88 9.13 -5.14
N LYS A 120 1.63 10.34 -5.67
CA LYS A 120 2.34 10.91 -6.82
C LYS A 120 3.83 11.09 -6.56
N GLU A 121 4.21 11.65 -5.42
CA GLU A 121 5.62 11.84 -5.04
C GLU A 121 6.37 10.51 -4.88
N LEU A 122 5.68 9.48 -4.40
CA LEU A 122 6.26 8.13 -4.27
C LEU A 122 6.15 7.31 -5.56
N GLY A 123 5.48 7.83 -6.60
CA GLY A 123 5.23 7.11 -7.85
C GLY A 123 4.31 5.90 -7.69
N ILE A 124 3.47 5.87 -6.65
CA ILE A 124 2.53 4.79 -6.37
C ILE A 124 1.22 5.07 -7.12
N PRO A 125 0.81 4.21 -8.07
CA PRO A 125 -0.45 4.37 -8.78
C PRO A 125 -1.64 4.16 -7.83
N PRO A 126 -2.60 5.10 -7.71
CA PRO A 126 -3.75 4.93 -6.82
C PRO A 126 -4.62 3.73 -7.22
N GLU A 127 -4.58 3.29 -8.48
CA GLU A 127 -5.40 2.21 -9.03
C GLU A 127 -5.05 0.82 -8.46
N ILE A 128 -3.89 0.67 -7.80
CA ILE A 128 -3.53 -0.59 -7.13
C ILE A 128 -3.96 -0.60 -5.67
N LEU A 129 -4.37 0.53 -5.10
CA LEU A 129 -4.71 0.65 -3.68
C LEU A 129 -6.15 0.19 -3.43
N PRO A 130 -6.43 -0.44 -2.27
CA PRO A 130 -7.78 -0.84 -1.91
C PRO A 130 -8.67 0.37 -1.62
N GLU A 131 -9.99 0.20 -1.72
CA GLU A 131 -10.94 1.20 -1.24
C GLU A 131 -10.84 1.33 0.28
N ILE A 132 -10.79 2.57 0.80
CA ILE A 132 -10.80 2.82 2.25
C ILE A 132 -12.25 2.90 2.73
N ARG A 133 -12.57 2.11 3.75
CA ARG A 133 -13.90 2.00 4.34
C ARG A 133 -13.87 2.15 5.86
N SER A 134 -15.04 2.24 6.48
CA SER A 134 -15.18 2.32 7.94
C SER A 134 -14.78 1.01 8.62
N CYS A 135 -14.48 1.04 9.92
CA CYS A 135 -14.13 -0.16 10.68
C CYS A 135 -15.33 -1.10 10.95
N SER A 136 -16.56 -0.66 10.65
CA SER A 136 -17.79 -1.37 11.01
C SER A 136 -18.89 -1.13 9.98
N GLU A 137 -18.81 -1.88 8.89
CA GLU A 137 -19.83 -1.92 7.84
C GLU A 137 -19.89 -3.30 7.17
N VAL A 138 -20.86 -3.50 6.27
CA VAL A 138 -20.94 -4.71 5.45
C VAL A 138 -20.06 -4.51 4.21
N PHE A 139 -18.97 -5.25 4.12
CA PHE A 139 -18.00 -5.14 3.03
C PHE A 139 -18.39 -5.92 1.77
N GLY A 140 -19.17 -7.00 1.94
CA GLY A 140 -19.63 -7.93 0.91
C GLY A 140 -20.26 -9.17 1.52
#